data_AF-A0A7S0P919-F1
#
_entry.id   AF-A0A7S0P919-F1
#
_cell.length_a   1.000
_cell.length_b   1.000
_cell.length_c   1.000
_cell.angle_alpha   90.00
_cell.angle_beta   90.00
_cell.angle_gamma   90.00
#
_symmetry.space_group_name_H-M   'P 1'
#
loop_
_entity.id
_entity.type
_entity.pdbx_description
1 polymer ?
#
loop_
_entity_poly.entity_id
_entity_poly.type
_entity_poly.pdbx_seq_one_letter_code
_entity_poly.pdbx_strand_id
1 'polypeptide(L)'
;EDCNRVLDKPYLAAPEFVPAGGEAALARATWRWYQARNRSVVSACMAGMLRSQLDCPSCGHSAAKFEPFTSLQLPLAQPSGFLLRVTVSLQPRAPAGPASSRRPAPYRCEAGE
;
A
#
# COMPACT_ATOMS: atom_id res chain seq x y z
N GLU A 1 -0.43 -16.40 24.70
CA GLU A 1 -1.06 -15.08 24.90
C GLU A 1 -0.06 -13.91 24.97
N ASP A 2 1.19 -14.07 25.39
CA ASP A 2 2.27 -13.16 24.96
C ASP A 2 3.49 -14.03 24.60
N CYS A 3 3.95 -13.92 23.35
CA CYS A 3 5.09 -14.69 22.84
C CYS A 3 6.41 -13.93 23.00
N ASN A 4 6.41 -12.75 23.62
CA ASN A 4 7.63 -11.99 23.89
C ASN A 4 8.42 -12.63 25.05
N ARG A 5 9.67 -13.01 24.78
CA ARG A 5 10.58 -13.58 25.79
C ARG A 5 11.24 -12.53 26.67
N VAL A 6 11.10 -11.24 26.33
CA VAL A 6 11.58 -10.14 27.16
C VAL A 6 10.55 -9.83 28.24
N LEU A 7 10.86 -10.16 29.49
CA LEU A 7 10.01 -9.93 30.65
C LEU A 7 10.20 -8.53 31.23
N ASP A 8 11.46 -8.15 31.46
CA ASP A 8 11.82 -6.80 31.92
C ASP A 8 12.19 -5.93 30.72
N LYS A 9 11.53 -4.77 30.58
CA LYS A 9 11.62 -3.90 29.41
C LYS A 9 12.41 -2.63 29.79
N PRO A 10 13.74 -2.66 29.70
CA PRO A 10 14.56 -1.53 30.12
C PRO A 10 14.22 -0.27 29.31
N TYR A 11 14.24 0.88 29.99
CA TYR A 11 14.07 2.18 29.36
C TYR A 11 15.43 2.66 28.85
N LEU A 12 15.73 2.33 27.60
CA LEU A 12 16.95 2.74 26.92
C LEU A 12 16.61 3.86 25.93
N ALA A 13 17.44 4.90 25.87
CA ALA A 13 17.35 5.89 24.80
C ALA A 13 17.66 5.22 23.45
N ALA A 14 16.90 5.60 22.41
CA ALA A 14 17.16 5.11 21.07
C ALA A 14 18.52 5.64 20.57
N PRO A 15 19.30 4.85 19.83
CA PRO A 15 20.51 5.35 19.18
C PRO A 15 20.13 6.40 18.12
N GLU A 16 20.52 7.66 18.31
CA GLU A 16 20.20 8.77 17.39
C GLU A 16 21.42 9.30 16.64
N PHE A 17 22.64 9.11 17.15
CA PHE A 17 23.86 9.63 16.55
C PHE A 17 24.63 8.54 15.81
N VAL A 18 25.12 8.88 14.60
CA VAL A 18 26.00 8.00 13.81
C VAL A 18 27.30 7.81 14.61
N PRO A 19 27.59 6.61 15.14
CA PRO A 19 28.85 6.35 15.83
C PRO A 19 30.01 6.42 14.82
N ALA A 20 31.25 6.47 15.30
CA ALA A 20 32.46 6.44 14.45
C ALA A 20 32.50 5.29 13.42
N GLY A 21 31.68 4.24 13.59
CA GLY A 21 31.52 3.11 12.67
C GLY A 21 30.46 3.27 11.57
N GLY A 22 29.91 4.47 11.35
CA GLY A 22 28.99 4.77 10.25
C GLY A 22 27.56 4.23 10.40
N GLU A 23 26.76 4.35 9.33
CA GLU A 23 25.34 3.97 9.34
C GLU A 23 25.10 2.49 9.67
N ALA A 24 25.97 1.58 9.22
CA ALA A 24 25.84 0.16 9.51
C ALA A 24 26.01 -0.13 11.02
N ALA A 25 26.86 0.64 11.72
CA ALA A 25 27.00 0.53 13.17
C ALA A 25 25.76 1.07 13.90
N LEU A 26 25.19 2.18 13.41
CA LEU A 26 23.93 2.72 13.90
C LEU A 26 22.78 1.72 13.74
N ALA A 27 22.61 1.14 12.54
CA ALA A 27 21.59 0.13 12.27
C ALA A 27 21.68 -1.08 13.23
N ARG A 28 22.90 -1.60 13.46
CA ARG A 28 23.13 -2.69 14.41
C ARG A 28 22.82 -2.28 15.86
N ALA A 29 23.17 -1.07 16.26
CA ALA A 29 22.86 -0.56 17.59
C ALA A 29 21.34 -0.44 17.79
N THR A 30 20.64 0.11 16.80
CA THR A 30 19.18 0.25 16.83
C THR A 30 18.48 -1.10 16.84
N TRP A 31 18.99 -2.09 16.10
CA TRP A 31 18.45 -3.46 16.17
C TRP A 31 18.61 -4.09 17.55
N ARG A 32 19.79 -3.94 18.18
CA ARG A 32 20.00 -4.42 19.56
C ARG A 32 19.07 -3.72 20.55
N TRP A 33 18.89 -2.41 20.40
CA TRP A 33 17.93 -1.64 21.21
C TRP A 33 16.49 -2.16 21.03
N TYR A 34 16.06 -2.45 19.80
CA TYR A 34 14.75 -3.04 19.52
C TYR A 34 14.60 -4.44 20.16
N GLN A 35 15.62 -5.30 20.01
CA GLN A 35 15.64 -6.66 20.55
C GLN A 35 15.65 -6.70 22.09
N ALA A 36 16.18 -5.67 22.75
CA ALA A 36 16.15 -5.55 24.20
C ALA A 36 14.74 -5.45 24.77
N ARG A 37 13.73 -5.16 23.93
CA ARG A 37 12.31 -5.04 24.32
C ARG A 37 11.41 -6.04 23.57
N ASN A 38 11.87 -6.56 22.44
CA ASN A 38 11.09 -7.38 21.51
C ASN A 38 11.86 -8.63 21.11
N ARG A 39 11.48 -9.78 21.68
CA ARG A 39 12.06 -11.08 21.33
C ARG A 39 10.99 -12.17 21.31
N SER A 40 10.20 -12.19 20.24
CA SER A 40 9.16 -13.18 19.97
C SER A 40 9.39 -13.89 18.63
N VAL A 41 8.65 -14.98 18.37
CA VAL A 41 8.60 -15.63 17.05
C VAL A 41 8.18 -14.64 15.95
N VAL A 42 7.20 -13.78 16.24
CA VAL A 42 6.74 -12.76 15.28
C VAL A 42 7.88 -11.80 14.93
N SER A 43 8.60 -11.27 15.93
CA SER A 43 9.75 -10.40 15.66
C SER A 43 10.88 -11.13 14.91
N ALA A 44 11.07 -12.42 15.15
CA ALA A 44 12.08 -13.20 14.45
C ALA A 44 11.73 -13.47 12.98
N CYS A 45 10.43 -13.66 12.69
CA CYS A 45 9.95 -14.01 11.35
C CYS A 45 9.61 -12.80 10.49
N MET A 46 9.11 -11.72 11.10
CA MET A 46 8.46 -10.62 10.37
C MET A 46 9.14 -9.26 10.58
N ALA A 47 9.97 -9.10 11.62
CA ALA A 47 10.59 -7.81 11.85
C ALA A 47 11.80 -7.59 10.95
N GLY A 48 11.89 -6.40 10.36
CA GLY A 48 13.04 -5.89 9.62
C GLY A 48 13.46 -4.52 10.13
N MET A 49 14.39 -3.88 9.41
CA MET A 49 14.87 -2.53 9.70
C MET A 49 14.72 -1.64 8.46
N LEU A 50 14.03 -0.51 8.60
CA LEU A 50 13.91 0.52 7.57
C LEU A 50 14.99 1.58 7.78
N ARG A 51 15.60 2.07 6.70
CA ARG A 51 16.43 3.29 6.70
C ARG A 51 15.60 4.43 6.12
N SER A 52 15.18 5.37 6.96
CA SER A 52 14.56 6.63 6.51
C SER A 52 15.61 7.74 6.49
N GLN A 53 15.50 8.66 5.54
CA GLN A 53 16.38 9.82 5.44
C GLN A 53 15.53 11.07 5.21
N LEU A 54 15.80 12.11 5.99
CA LEU A 54 15.19 13.42 5.85
C LEU A 54 16.26 14.41 5.41
N ASP A 55 16.02 15.02 4.26
CA ASP A 55 16.87 16.07 3.71
C ASP A 55 16.18 17.42 3.92
N CYS A 56 16.83 18.31 4.66
CA CYS A 56 16.31 19.64 4.92
C CYS A 56 16.57 20.56 3.72
N PRO A 57 15.54 21.06 3.01
CA PRO A 57 15.74 21.85 1.80
C PRO A 57 16.29 23.25 2.08
N SER A 58 16.20 23.75 3.31
CA SER A 58 16.68 25.10 3.67
C SER A 58 18.16 25.13 4.06
N CYS A 59 18.65 24.11 4.76
CA CYS A 59 20.04 24.06 5.24
C CYS A 59 20.88 22.94 4.60
N GLY A 60 20.29 22.08 3.77
CA GLY A 60 20.99 20.97 3.12
C GLY A 60 21.43 19.84 4.07
N HIS A 61 21.00 19.88 5.34
CA HIS A 61 21.32 18.83 6.30
C HIS A 61 20.51 17.55 6.00
N SER A 62 21.21 16.42 5.94
CA SER A 62 20.61 15.09 5.79
C SER A 62 20.70 14.32 7.09
N ALA A 63 19.57 13.85 7.59
CA ALA A 63 19.47 13.03 8.79
C ALA A 63 18.91 11.65 8.43
N ALA A 64 19.68 10.60 8.69
CA ALA A 64 19.25 9.21 8.50
C ALA A 64 18.82 8.58 9.83
N LYS A 65 17.75 7.80 9.82
CA LYS A 65 17.21 7.07 10.97
C LYS A 65 16.94 5.62 10.59
N PHE A 66 17.15 4.72 11.56
CA PHE A 66 16.83 3.30 11.41
C PHE A 66 15.64 2.95 12.31
N GLU A 67 14.62 2.32 11.75
CA GLU A 67 13.38 2.01 12.48
C GLU A 67 12.92 0.56 12.23
N PRO A 68 12.59 -0.20 13.28
CA PRO A 68 12.07 -1.55 13.13
C PRO A 68 10.66 -1.53 12.54
N PHE A 69 10.35 -2.44 11.62
CA PHE A 69 9.01 -2.61 11.04
C PHE A 69 8.62 -4.09 11.02
N THR A 70 7.32 -4.39 11.03
CA THR A 70 6.78 -5.76 10.88
C THR A 70 5.89 -5.93 9.65
N SER A 71 5.55 -4.83 8.98
CA SER A 71 4.80 -4.80 7.73
C SER A 71 5.23 -3.57 6.91
N LEU A 72 5.04 -3.64 5.59
CA LEU A 72 5.31 -2.52 4.68
C LEU A 72 4.02 -2.14 3.96
N GLN A 73 3.69 -0.86 3.99
CA GLN A 73 2.64 -0.29 3.17
C GLN A 73 3.26 0.14 1.84
N LEU A 74 2.86 -0.53 0.76
CA LEU A 74 3.37 -0.22 -0.59
C LEU A 74 2.34 0.63 -1.33
N PRO A 75 2.72 1.79 -1.89
CA PRO A 75 1.82 2.54 -2.74
C PRO A 75 1.52 1.73 -3.99
N LEU A 76 0.26 1.73 -4.42
CA LEU A 76 -0.10 1.23 -5.74
C LEU A 76 0.50 2.16 -6.78
N ALA A 77 1.03 1.60 -7.87
CA ALA A 77 1.41 2.40 -9.02
C ALA A 77 0.18 3.22 -9.45
N GLN A 78 0.31 4.54 -9.45
CA GLN A 78 -0.79 5.37 -9.94
C GLN A 78 -1.02 5.00 -11.41
N PRO A 79 -2.26 4.74 -11.84
CA PRO A 79 -2.52 4.59 -13.26
C PRO A 79 -2.10 5.90 -13.91
N SER A 80 -1.09 5.84 -14.78
CA SER A 80 -0.83 6.93 -15.71
C SER A 80 -2.11 7.09 -16.52
N GLY A 81 -2.87 8.16 -16.28
CA GLY A 81 -4.06 8.44 -17.08
C GLY A 81 -3.69 8.36 -18.55
N PHE A 82 -4.44 7.60 -19.35
CA PHE A 82 -4.24 7.53 -20.79
C PHE A 82 -5.23 8.46 -21.48
N LEU A 83 -4.78 9.15 -22.53
CA LEU A 83 -5.64 10.01 -23.34
C LEU A 83 -6.41 9.13 -24.33
N LEU A 84 -7.71 8.89 -24.09
CA LEU A 84 -8.56 8.19 -25.05
C LEU A 84 -9.16 9.18 -26.06
N ARG A 85 -8.73 9.12 -27.32
CA ARG A 85 -9.36 9.88 -28.40
C ARG A 85 -10.62 9.15 -28.86
N VAL A 86 -11.76 9.56 -28.32
CA VAL A 86 -13.08 9.08 -28.77
C VAL A 86 -13.49 9.84 -30.03
N THR A 87 -13.63 9.12 -31.15
CA THR A 87 -14.20 9.67 -32.39
C THR A 87 -15.64 9.20 -32.51
N VAL A 88 -16.59 10.12 -32.43
CA VAL A 88 -18.01 9.82 -32.61
C VAL A 88 -18.35 10.00 -34.09
N SER A 89 -18.66 8.90 -34.80
CA SER A 89 -19.23 8.98 -36.16
C SER A 89 -20.74 8.83 -36.07
N LEU A 90 -21.48 9.87 -36.47
CA LEU A 90 -22.92 9.76 -36.67
C LEU A 90 -23.16 9.03 -38.00
N GLN A 91 -23.71 7.82 -37.93
CA GLN A 91 -24.17 7.10 -39.10
C GLN A 91 -25.62 7.52 -39.39
N PRO A 92 -25.98 7.85 -40.65
CA PRO A 92 -27.36 8.05 -41.04
C PRO A 92 -28.18 6.80 -40.70
N ARG A 93 -29.34 7.00 -40.09
CA ARG A 93 -30.28 5.90 -39.87
C ARG A 93 -30.70 5.35 -41.22
N ALA A 94 -30.45 4.06 -41.47
CA ALA A 94 -30.93 3.39 -42.67
C ALA A 94 -32.44 3.65 -42.82
N PRO A 95 -32.94 3.90 -44.05
CA PRO A 95 -34.37 4.09 -44.26
C PRO A 95 -35.11 2.88 -43.68
N ALA A 96 -36.16 3.14 -42.91
CA ALA A 96 -37.00 2.09 -42.39
C ALA A 96 -37.49 1.25 -43.57
N GLY A 97 -37.11 -0.02 -43.62
CA GLY A 97 -37.69 -0.96 -44.57
C GLY A 97 -39.22 -0.98 -44.41
N PRO A 98 -39.96 -1.42 -45.43
CA PRO A 98 -41.42 -1.39 -45.40
C PRO A 98 -41.94 -2.06 -44.14
N ALA A 99 -42.83 -1.36 -43.43
CA ALA A 99 -43.45 -1.85 -42.21
C ALA A 99 -44.12 -3.20 -42.51
N SER A 100 -43.52 -4.29 -42.02
CA SER A 100 -44.16 -5.60 -42.09
C SER A 100 -45.40 -5.54 -41.21
N SER A 101 -46.57 -5.58 -41.85
CA SER A 101 -47.88 -5.59 -41.21
C SER A 101 -48.17 -6.93 -40.52
N ARG A 102 -47.26 -7.42 -39.70
CA ARG A 102 -47.55 -8.53 -38.79
C ARG A 102 -48.11 -7.93 -37.51
N ARG A 103 -49.44 -7.84 -37.44
CA ARG A 103 -50.14 -7.57 -36.18
C ARG A 103 -49.70 -8.65 -35.18
N PRO A 104 -49.19 -8.29 -34.00
CA PRO A 104 -48.95 -9.28 -32.95
C PRO A 104 -50.30 -9.87 -32.52
N ALA A 105 -50.35 -11.20 -32.39
CA ALA A 105 -51.52 -11.89 -31.86
C ALA A 105 -51.82 -11.39 -30.43
N PRO A 106 -53.09 -11.23 -30.04
CA PRO A 106 -53.44 -10.76 -28.71
C PRO A 106 -52.93 -11.75 -27.66
N TYR A 107 -52.20 -11.23 -26.67
CA TYR A 107 -51.72 -12.02 -25.54
C TYR A 107 -52.92 -12.48 -24.71
N ARG A 108 -53.00 -13.79 -24.47
CA ARG A 108 -54.01 -14.40 -23.59
C ARG A 108 -53.45 -14.35 -22.17
N CYS A 109 -54.05 -13.57 -21.28
CA CYS A 109 -53.72 -13.63 -19.86
C CYS A 109 -54.36 -14.88 -19.27
N GLU A 110 -53.56 -15.87 -18.86
CA GLU A 110 -54.03 -16.95 -18.01
C GLU A 110 -53.86 -16.51 -16.55
N ALA A 111 -54.98 -16.39 -15.83
CA ALA A 111 -55.00 -16.14 -14.40
C ALA A 111 -54.70 -17.46 -13.69
N GLY A 112 -53.59 -17.50 -12.95
CA GLY A 112 -53.29 -18.60 -12.04
C GLY A 112 -54.08 -18.46 -10.74
N GLU A 113 -54.73 -19.54 -10.34
CA GLU A 113 -55.27 -19.80 -8.99
C GLU A 113 -54.17 -19.95 -7.93
#